data_AF-A0A9E1YWU1-F1
#
_entry.id   AF-A0A9E1YWU1-F1
#
_cell.length_a   1.000
_cell.length_b   1.000
_cell.length_c   1.000
_cell.angle_alpha   90.00
_cell.angle_beta   90.00
_cell.angle_gamma   90.00
#
_symmetry.space_group_name_H-M   'P 1'
#
loop_
_entity.id
_entity.type
_entity.pdbx_description
1 polymer ?
#
loop_
_entity_poly.entity_id
_entity_poly.type
_entity_poly.pdbx_seq_one_letter_code
_entity_poly.pdbx_strand_id
1 'polypeptide(L)' 'TRFDCGTKLGFLQANLAYGLRDGDVGAELAAFAKNELSNKG' A
#
# COMPACT_ATOMS: atom_id res chain seq x y z
N THR A 1 -3.10 -7.33 -12.49
CA THR A 1 -1.70 -7.05 -12.11
C THR A 1 -1.14 -8.27 -11.40
N ARG A 2 0.13 -8.65 -11.61
CA ARG A 2 0.78 -9.77 -10.92
C ARG A 2 1.81 -9.21 -9.93
N PHE A 3 1.74 -9.63 -8.66
CA PHE A 3 2.74 -9.34 -7.63
C PHE A 3 3.43 -10.64 -7.25
N ASP A 4 4.75 -10.60 -7.00
CA ASP A 4 5.48 -11.76 -6.47
C ASP A 4 5.39 -11.81 -4.94
N CYS A 5 4.30 -12.39 -4.43
CA CYS A 5 4.08 -12.57 -3.00
C CYS A 5 5.01 -13.64 -2.37
N GLY A 6 5.94 -14.26 -3.14
CA GLY A 6 6.99 -15.10 -2.59
C GLY A 6 8.10 -14.31 -1.90
N THR A 7 8.17 -13.00 -2.11
CA THR A 7 9.12 -12.10 -1.44
C THR A 7 8.41 -11.20 -0.44
N LYS A 8 9.12 -10.79 0.63
CA LYS A 8 8.59 -9.85 1.63
C LYS A 8 8.16 -8.53 1.00
N LEU A 9 8.96 -8.00 0.07
CA LEU A 9 8.64 -6.76 -0.61
C LEU A 9 7.42 -6.92 -1.53
N GLY A 10 7.34 -8.00 -2.31
CA GLY A 10 6.20 -8.24 -3.19
C GLY A 10 4.90 -8.48 -2.42
N PHE A 11 4.96 -9.07 -1.22
CA PHE A 11 3.83 -9.13 -0.30
C PHE A 11 3.36 -7.73 0.13
N LEU A 12 4.27 -6.84 0.53
CA LEU A 12 3.91 -5.46 0.91
C LEU A 12 3.33 -4.68 -0.27
N GLN A 13 3.89 -4.85 -1.48
CA GLN A 13 3.39 -4.23 -2.71
C GLN A 13 1.98 -4.68 -3.04
N ALA A 14 1.69 -5.98 -2.92
CA ALA A 14 0.34 -6.52 -3.13
C ALA A 14 -0.66 -5.93 -2.13
N ASN A 15 -0.33 -5.93 -0.84
CA ASN A 15 -1.20 -5.39 0.20
C ASN A 15 -1.48 -3.90 -0.01
N LEU A 16 -0.44 -3.10 -0.29
CA LEU A 16 -0.61 -1.68 -0.56
C LEU A 16 -1.48 -1.44 -1.79
N ALA A 17 -1.23 -2.15 -2.89
CA ALA A 17 -1.98 -1.96 -4.13
C ALA A 17 -3.45 -2.37 -4.04
N TYR A 18 -3.77 -3.45 -3.32
CA TYR A 18 -5.16 -3.86 -3.11
C TYR A 18 -5.86 -3.00 -2.06
N GLY A 19 -5.18 -2.66 -0.96
CA GLY A 19 -5.74 -1.77 0.06
C GLY A 19 -6.09 -0.39 -0.50
N LEU A 20 -5.28 0.17 -1.40
CA LEU A 20 -5.57 1.46 -2.05
C LEU A 20 -6.78 1.42 -3.01
N ARG A 21 -7.23 0.24 -3.42
CA ARG A 21 -8.41 0.05 -4.29
C ARG A 21 -9.67 -0.29 -3.50
N ASP A 22 -9.54 -0.52 -2.20
CA ASP A 22 -10.65 -0.89 -1.34
C ASP A 22 -11.57 0.30 -1.10
N GLY A 23 -12.89 0.07 -1.21
CA GLY A 23 -13.89 1.12 -1.11
C GLY A 23 -14.09 1.66 0.31
N ASP A 24 -13.77 0.85 1.32
CA ASP A 24 -13.98 1.20 2.73
C ASP A 24 -12.73 1.83 3.33
N VAL A 25 -11.55 1.28 3.02
CA VAL A 25 -10.28 1.69 3.68
C VAL A 25 -9.30 2.43 2.77
N GLY A 26 -9.51 2.46 1.45
CA GLY A 26 -8.52 2.97 0.50
C GLY A 26 -8.17 4.44 0.68
N ALA A 27 -9.15 5.28 1.01
CA ALA A 27 -8.93 6.71 1.23
C ALA A 27 -8.06 6.98 2.48
N GLU A 28 -8.34 6.27 3.58
CA GLU A 28 -7.58 6.38 4.82
C GLU A 28 -6.15 5.85 4.64
N LEU A 29 -6.00 4.70 3.97
CA LEU A 29 -4.69 4.12 3.67
C LEU A 29 -3.83 5.04 2.79
N ALA A 30 -4.44 5.70 1.79
CA ALA A 30 -3.73 6.65 0.93
C ALA A 30 -3.22 7.87 1.71
N ALA A 31 -4.06 8.42 2.59
CA ALA A 31 -3.69 9.55 3.44
C ALA A 31 -2.54 9.19 4.39
N PHE A 32 -2.63 8.03 5.03
CA PHE A 32 -1.58 7.50 5.89
C PHE A 32 -0.25 7.31 5.12
N ALA A 33 -0.29 6.62 3.99
CA ALA A 33 0.91 6.36 3.18
C ALA A 33 1.60 7.66 2.73
N LYS A 34 0.82 8.68 2.34
CA LYS A 34 1.34 9.99 1.96
C LYS A 34 2.07 10.67 3.13
N ASN A 35 1.51 10.63 4.33
CA ASN A 35 2.13 11.19 5.54
C ASN A 35 3.48 10.50 5.83
N GLU A 36 3.51 9.17 5.83
CA GLU A 36 4.73 8.41 6.12
C GLU A 36 5.85 8.66 5.11
N LEU A 37 5.52 8.82 3.83
CA LEU A 37 6.50 9.12 2.79
C LEU A 37 7.00 10.56 2.84
N SER A 38 6.19 11.49 3.36
CA SER A 38 6.56 12.91 3.51
C SER A 38 7.40 13.14 4.78
N ASN A 39 7.19 12.35 5.82
CA ASN A 39 7.89 12.45 7.11
C ASN A 39 9.23 11.69 7.15
N LYS A 40 9.57 10.96 6.08
CA LYS A 40 10.86 10.26 5.94
C LYS A 40 11.93 11.08 5.21
N GLY A 41 11.82 12.41 5.23
CA GLY A 41 12.87 13.35 4.84
C GLY A 41 13.87 13.57 5.97
#